data_AF-A0A2V9TTY9-F1
#
_entry.id   AF-A0A2V9TTY9-F1
#
_cell.length_a   1.000
_cell.length_b   1.000
_cell.length_c   1.000
_cell.angle_alpha   90.00
_cell.angle_beta   90.00
_cell.angle_gamma   90.00
#
_symmetry.space_group_name_H-M   'P 1'
#
loop_
_entity.id
_entity.type
_entity.pdbx_description
1 polymer ?
#
loop_
_entity_poly.entity_id
_entity_poly.type
_entity_poly.pdbx_seq_one_letter_code
_entity_poly.pdbx_strand_id
1 'polypeptide(L)'
;MAIGIVTTLVLASIVTASALYFDNLHSANMAKQMMTDAALLRVNQSSFADVRNFATRYHGTTSGKWHSNPCVVTDCLAVTSIPVDGFWDRHPKLSNWRDNLIRRSWSYSVFMWVEDGKLVAQQQWVSYMTPKRTVVAITETSKPSKKLCADDSYRLHHSFATGFAPHHFNVWVDATSSANNELLKVNIECVTTFAGCAAVSDLVPSAWTHYEADQQTLASQPQGLYDTSDCQGLRR
;
A
#
# COMPACT_ATOMS: atom_id res chain seq x y z
N MET A 1 3.26 45.06 25.11
CA MET A 1 2.06 44.32 24.65
C MET A 1 2.34 43.51 23.38
N ALA A 2 3.01 44.06 22.36
CA ALA A 2 3.36 43.33 21.13
C ALA A 2 4.29 42.11 21.32
N ILE A 3 5.28 42.20 22.22
CA ILE A 3 6.24 41.09 22.48
C ILE A 3 5.52 39.85 23.02
N GLY A 4 4.60 40.03 23.99
CA GLY A 4 3.86 38.90 24.57
C GLY A 4 2.98 38.16 23.56
N ILE A 5 2.34 38.88 22.64
CA ILE A 5 1.51 38.28 21.57
C ILE A 5 2.38 37.46 20.61
N VAL A 6 3.55 38.00 20.22
CA VAL A 6 4.48 37.29 19.32
C VAL A 6 5.02 36.02 19.99
N THR A 7 5.41 36.06 21.25
CA THR A 7 5.92 34.87 21.97
C THR A 7 4.84 33.80 22.11
N THR A 8 3.59 34.17 22.43
CA THR A 8 2.47 33.23 22.52
C THR A 8 2.15 32.57 21.18
N LEU A 9 2.18 33.33 20.08
CA LEU A 9 1.95 32.78 18.72
C LEU A 9 3.06 31.80 18.29
N VAL A 10 4.33 32.12 18.60
CA VAL A 10 5.46 31.23 18.31
C VAL A 10 5.36 29.94 19.11
N LEU A 11 5.07 30.02 20.42
CA LEU A 11 4.88 28.85 21.29
C LEU A 11 3.72 27.98 20.81
N ALA A 12 2.57 28.57 20.48
CA ALA A 12 1.42 27.83 19.96
C ALA A 12 1.74 27.12 18.64
N SER A 13 2.54 27.76 17.76
CA SER A 13 2.98 27.17 16.50
C SER A 13 3.91 25.98 16.70
N ILE A 14 4.86 26.09 17.63
CA ILE A 14 5.78 24.99 17.99
C ILE A 14 4.99 23.81 18.57
N VAL A 15 4.10 24.06 19.53
CA VAL A 15 3.28 23.00 20.15
C VAL A 15 2.43 22.28 19.10
N THR A 16 1.81 23.03 18.18
CA THR A 16 1.00 22.44 17.10
C THR A 16 1.85 21.62 16.13
N ALA A 17 3.02 22.13 15.71
CA ALA A 17 3.93 21.42 14.82
C ALA A 17 4.47 20.13 15.47
N SER A 18 4.81 20.18 16.76
CA SER A 18 5.21 18.99 17.53
C SER A 18 4.08 17.98 17.64
N ALA A 19 2.85 18.41 17.94
CA ALA A 19 1.69 17.52 18.03
C ALA A 19 1.43 16.80 16.70
N LEU A 20 1.47 17.52 15.57
CA LEU A 20 1.33 16.94 14.23
C LEU A 20 2.46 15.96 13.90
N TYR A 21 3.70 16.28 14.27
CA TYR A 21 4.84 15.39 14.07
C TYR A 21 4.68 14.08 14.86
N PHE A 22 4.31 14.15 16.14
CA PHE A 22 4.12 12.96 16.97
C PHE A 22 2.92 12.10 16.54
N ASP A 23 1.81 12.72 16.12
CA ASP A 23 0.64 12.02 15.57
C ASP A 23 1.00 11.27 14.27
N ASN A 24 1.78 11.92 13.39
CA ASN A 24 2.30 11.30 12.17
C ASN A 24 3.28 10.16 12.47
N LEU A 25 4.20 10.34 13.42
CA LEU A 25 5.15 9.31 13.84
C LEU A 25 4.44 8.10 14.47
N HIS A 26 3.42 8.35 15.30
CA HIS A 26 2.59 7.29 15.87
C HIS A 26 1.88 6.49 14.77
N SER A 27 1.25 7.18 13.82
CA SER A 27 0.58 6.55 12.66
C SER A 27 1.57 5.74 11.80
N ALA A 28 2.77 6.27 11.56
CA ALA A 28 3.83 5.57 10.84
C ALA A 28 4.28 4.30 11.57
N ASN A 29 4.43 4.35 12.90
CA ASN A 29 4.78 3.18 13.70
C ASN A 29 3.67 2.12 13.69
N MET A 30 2.40 2.54 13.79
CA MET A 30 1.26 1.62 13.65
C MET A 30 1.23 0.96 12.27
N ALA A 31 1.48 1.73 11.20
CA ALA A 31 1.54 1.19 9.85
C ALA A 31 2.71 0.20 9.68
N LYS A 32 3.90 0.48 10.23
CA LYS A 32 5.04 -0.47 10.24
C LYS A 32 4.68 -1.77 10.97
N GLN A 33 3.98 -1.68 12.09
CA GLN A 33 3.50 -2.86 12.81
C GLN A 33 2.47 -3.64 11.98
N MET A 34 1.53 -2.95 11.34
CA MET A 34 0.53 -3.54 10.46
C MET A 34 1.15 -4.23 9.25
N MET A 35 2.18 -3.63 8.63
CA MET A 35 2.99 -4.26 7.56
C MET A 35 3.64 -5.56 8.04
N THR A 36 4.23 -5.53 9.24
CA THR A 36 4.90 -6.70 9.83
C THR A 36 3.91 -7.82 10.09
N ASP A 37 2.75 -7.50 10.68
CA ASP A 37 1.70 -8.47 10.95
C ASP A 37 1.09 -9.01 9.64
N ALA A 38 0.90 -8.16 8.62
CA ALA A 38 0.37 -8.57 7.32
C ALA A 38 1.32 -9.52 6.58
N ALA A 39 2.64 -9.36 6.75
CA ALA A 39 3.63 -10.27 6.19
C ALA A 39 3.60 -11.68 6.83
N LEU A 40 3.04 -11.81 8.03
CA LEU A 40 2.84 -13.12 8.69
C LEU A 40 1.62 -13.86 8.13
N LEU A 41 0.67 -13.13 7.53
CA LEU A 41 -0.48 -13.73 6.86
C LEU A 41 -0.07 -14.21 5.47
N ARG A 42 -0.20 -15.51 5.24
CA ARG A 42 0.25 -16.16 4.01
C ARG A 42 -0.93 -16.62 3.19
N VAL A 43 -0.96 -16.17 1.93
CA VAL A 43 -1.96 -16.61 0.95
C VAL A 43 -1.94 -18.14 0.82
N ASN A 44 -3.13 -18.74 0.71
CA ASN A 44 -3.44 -20.18 0.76
C ASN A 44 -3.14 -20.90 2.08
N GLN A 45 -2.51 -20.26 3.07
CA GLN A 45 -2.16 -20.87 4.36
C GLN A 45 -3.04 -20.33 5.49
N SER A 46 -3.13 -19.01 5.60
CA SER A 46 -3.89 -18.30 6.63
C SER A 46 -5.38 -18.57 6.51
N SER A 47 -6.02 -18.72 7.67
CA SER A 47 -7.44 -19.01 7.81
C SER A 47 -8.28 -17.73 7.82
N PHE A 48 -9.59 -17.89 7.61
CA PHE A 48 -10.58 -16.84 7.85
C PHE A 48 -10.44 -16.22 9.25
N ALA A 49 -10.17 -17.03 10.28
CA ALA A 49 -10.02 -16.54 11.64
C ALA A 49 -8.79 -15.62 11.79
N ASP A 50 -7.67 -15.96 11.15
CA ASP A 50 -6.46 -15.11 11.16
C ASP A 50 -6.73 -13.75 10.51
N VAL A 51 -7.40 -13.74 9.35
CA VAL A 51 -7.79 -12.52 8.63
C VAL A 51 -8.74 -11.66 9.47
N ARG A 52 -9.76 -12.27 10.09
CA ARG A 52 -10.71 -11.57 10.96
C ARG A 52 -10.03 -11.00 12.21
N ASN A 53 -9.11 -11.75 12.82
CA ASN A 53 -8.36 -11.28 13.99
C ASN A 53 -7.46 -10.09 13.62
N PHE A 54 -6.78 -10.14 12.48
CA PHE A 54 -6.03 -9.02 11.95
C PHE A 54 -6.92 -7.80 11.73
N ALA A 55 -8.06 -7.98 11.05
CA ALA A 55 -9.00 -6.90 10.78
C ALA A 55 -9.50 -6.24 12.07
N THR A 56 -9.86 -7.05 13.06
CA THR A 56 -10.32 -6.58 14.37
C THR A 56 -9.23 -5.78 15.10
N ARG A 57 -7.99 -6.28 15.09
CA ARG A 57 -6.84 -5.63 15.76
C ARG A 57 -6.57 -4.22 15.22
N TYR A 58 -6.79 -4.00 13.93
CA TYR A 58 -6.58 -2.73 13.25
C TYR A 58 -7.88 -1.96 12.98
N HIS A 59 -8.97 -2.27 13.71
CA HIS A 59 -10.27 -1.60 13.58
C HIS A 59 -10.81 -1.54 12.13
N GLY A 60 -10.48 -2.55 11.33
CA GLY A 60 -10.91 -2.66 9.94
C GLY A 60 -12.36 -3.08 9.80
N THR A 61 -12.82 -3.04 8.55
CA THR A 61 -14.16 -3.49 8.15
C THR A 61 -14.07 -4.84 7.46
N THR A 62 -15.12 -5.65 7.59
CA THR A 62 -15.25 -6.92 6.87
C THR A 62 -16.59 -6.97 6.17
N SER A 63 -16.59 -7.20 4.86
CA SER A 63 -17.78 -7.40 4.02
C SER A 63 -17.60 -8.64 3.14
N GLY A 64 -18.60 -9.05 2.36
CA GLY A 64 -18.35 -9.95 1.22
C GLY A 64 -17.58 -9.25 0.09
N LYS A 65 -17.50 -9.88 -1.10
CA LYS A 65 -16.79 -9.41 -2.32
C LYS A 65 -16.97 -7.93 -2.70
N TRP A 66 -18.02 -7.27 -2.21
CA TRP A 66 -18.20 -5.82 -2.28
C TRP A 66 -19.17 -5.40 -1.16
N HIS A 67 -19.14 -4.11 -0.75
CA HIS A 67 -19.74 -3.46 0.44
C HIS A 67 -21.17 -3.84 0.92
N SER A 68 -21.87 -4.77 0.26
CA SER A 68 -23.28 -5.09 0.43
C SER A 68 -23.60 -6.49 0.97
N ASN A 69 -22.67 -7.45 0.94
CA ASN A 69 -22.92 -8.81 1.46
C ASN A 69 -22.31 -9.03 2.85
N PRO A 70 -22.95 -9.82 3.74
CA PRO A 70 -22.34 -10.21 5.00
C PRO A 70 -21.08 -11.04 4.74
N CYS A 71 -20.00 -10.71 5.45
CA CYS A 71 -18.77 -11.50 5.43
C CYS A 71 -19.06 -12.90 6.02
N VAL A 72 -18.77 -13.95 5.25
CA VAL A 72 -18.89 -15.35 5.67
C VAL A 72 -17.57 -16.06 5.46
N VAL A 73 -17.39 -17.23 6.09
CA VAL A 73 -16.11 -17.98 6.04
C VAL A 73 -15.67 -18.25 4.60
N THR A 74 -16.62 -18.49 3.69
CA THR A 74 -16.37 -18.83 2.29
C THR A 74 -16.21 -17.62 1.37
N ASP A 75 -16.55 -16.41 1.83
CA ASP A 75 -16.44 -15.18 1.05
C ASP A 75 -16.36 -13.97 2.00
N CYS A 76 -15.17 -13.40 2.12
CA CYS A 76 -14.95 -12.22 2.92
C CYS A 76 -13.83 -11.33 2.37
N LEU A 77 -14.11 -10.05 2.26
CA LEU A 77 -13.16 -8.97 2.10
C LEU A 77 -12.94 -8.30 3.45
N ALA A 78 -11.72 -8.33 3.95
CA ALA A 78 -11.28 -7.51 5.06
C ALA A 78 -10.49 -6.30 4.54
N VAL A 79 -10.86 -5.11 4.99
CA VAL A 79 -10.17 -3.85 4.68
C VAL A 79 -9.78 -3.18 5.98
N THR A 80 -8.48 -2.97 6.16
CA THR A 80 -7.94 -2.23 7.28
C THR A 80 -7.14 -1.05 6.74
N SER A 81 -7.21 0.09 7.42
CA SER A 81 -6.50 1.29 7.01
C SER A 81 -6.00 2.01 8.25
N ILE A 82 -4.79 2.55 8.16
CA ILE A 82 -4.29 3.57 9.08
C ILE A 82 -4.46 4.91 8.37
N PRO A 83 -5.59 5.61 8.56
CA PRO A 83 -5.73 6.98 8.08
C PRO A 83 -4.93 7.91 9.00
N VAL A 84 -4.04 8.70 8.41
CA VAL A 84 -3.23 9.70 9.13
C VAL A 84 -4.02 10.99 9.36
N ASP A 85 -5.15 11.16 8.68
CA ASP A 85 -5.96 12.38 8.75
C ASP A 85 -6.77 12.55 10.04
N GLY A 86 -6.60 11.66 11.03
CA GLY A 86 -7.34 11.69 12.29
C GLY A 86 -7.31 13.05 13.02
N PHE A 87 -6.19 13.78 12.99
CA PHE A 87 -6.14 15.14 13.58
C PHE A 87 -7.03 16.14 12.83
N TRP A 88 -6.97 16.15 11.49
CA TRP A 88 -7.72 17.10 10.68
C TRP A 88 -9.22 16.78 10.63
N ASP A 89 -9.56 15.49 10.64
CA ASP A 89 -10.94 15.03 10.74
C ASP A 89 -11.57 15.44 12.08
N ARG A 90 -10.79 15.45 13.17
CA ARG A 90 -11.20 15.97 14.48
C ARG A 90 -11.25 17.50 14.55
N HIS A 91 -10.59 18.20 13.62
CA HIS A 91 -10.48 19.66 13.59
C HIS A 91 -10.78 20.26 12.20
N PRO A 92 -12.01 20.10 11.67
CA PRO A 92 -12.36 20.49 10.30
C PRO A 92 -12.23 21.99 10.03
N LYS A 93 -12.28 22.85 11.07
CA LYS A 93 -12.05 24.30 10.92
C LYS A 93 -10.60 24.66 10.59
N LEU A 94 -9.66 23.74 10.82
CA LEU A 94 -8.23 23.91 10.52
C LEU A 94 -7.83 23.25 9.19
N SER A 95 -8.71 22.45 8.57
CA SER A 95 -8.41 21.73 7.32
C SER A 95 -8.16 22.66 6.13
N ASN A 96 -8.82 23.82 6.06
CA ASN A 96 -8.58 24.81 5.00
C ASN A 96 -7.15 25.37 5.04
N TRP A 97 -6.50 25.38 6.21
CA TRP A 97 -5.10 25.79 6.35
C TRP A 97 -4.14 24.68 5.91
N ARG A 98 -4.48 23.41 6.21
CA ARG A 98 -3.79 22.21 5.70
C ARG A 98 -3.77 22.21 4.17
N ASP A 99 -4.94 22.37 3.55
CA ASP A 99 -5.13 22.15 2.11
C ASP A 99 -4.34 23.15 1.25
N ASN A 100 -4.01 24.32 1.79
CA ASN A 100 -3.34 25.41 1.07
C ASN A 100 -1.84 25.57 1.37
N LEU A 101 -1.33 25.04 2.50
CA LEU A 101 0.06 25.29 2.93
C LEU A 101 0.88 24.02 3.24
N ILE A 102 0.24 22.95 3.73
CA ILE A 102 0.93 21.80 4.33
C ILE A 102 0.23 20.48 3.96
N ARG A 103 -0.37 20.37 2.77
CA ARG A 103 -1.04 19.13 2.37
C ARG A 103 0.03 18.06 2.19
N ARG A 104 0.32 17.31 3.24
CA ARG A 104 1.08 16.07 3.20
C ARG A 104 0.19 15.08 3.91
N SER A 105 -0.58 14.35 3.13
CA SER A 105 -1.41 13.27 3.66
C SER A 105 -0.90 11.96 3.07
N TRP A 106 -0.97 10.92 3.88
CA TRP A 106 -0.64 9.59 3.43
C TRP A 106 -1.56 8.58 4.09
N SER A 107 -1.69 7.43 3.46
CA SER A 107 -2.45 6.33 4.00
C SER A 107 -1.76 5.02 3.68
N TYR A 108 -1.94 4.07 4.59
CA TYR A 108 -1.58 2.68 4.39
C TYR A 108 -2.82 1.82 4.63
N SER A 109 -3.13 0.96 3.68
CA SER A 109 -4.28 0.05 3.76
C SER A 109 -3.88 -1.37 3.39
N VAL A 110 -4.50 -2.35 4.04
CA VAL A 110 -4.37 -3.76 3.70
C VAL A 110 -5.75 -4.28 3.34
N PHE A 111 -5.82 -4.93 2.18
CA PHE A 111 -6.99 -5.61 1.69
C PHE A 111 -6.70 -7.11 1.66
N MET A 112 -7.63 -7.91 2.15
CA MET A 112 -7.50 -9.36 2.21
C MET A 112 -8.79 -10.01 1.73
N TRP A 113 -8.66 -10.96 0.80
CA TRP A 113 -9.77 -11.73 0.26
C TRP A 113 -9.70 -13.15 0.79
N VAL A 114 -10.79 -13.62 1.36
CA VAL A 114 -10.98 -15.00 1.81
C VAL A 114 -11.98 -15.68 0.90
N GLU A 115 -11.60 -16.85 0.40
CA GLU A 115 -12.49 -17.78 -0.28
C GLU A 115 -12.33 -19.17 0.37
N ASP A 116 -13.43 -19.89 0.53
CA ASP A 116 -13.45 -21.24 1.13
C ASP A 116 -12.68 -21.36 2.46
N GLY A 117 -12.75 -20.33 3.31
CA GLY A 117 -12.11 -20.30 4.62
C GLY A 117 -10.60 -19.99 4.62
N LYS A 118 -10.02 -19.66 3.46
CA LYS A 118 -8.59 -19.37 3.29
C LYS A 118 -8.35 -18.02 2.65
N LEU A 119 -7.28 -17.34 3.08
CA LEU A 119 -6.79 -16.12 2.43
C LEU A 119 -6.34 -16.47 1.00
N VAL A 120 -6.97 -15.91 -0.03
CA VAL A 120 -6.65 -16.17 -1.45
C VAL A 120 -5.92 -15.02 -2.14
N ALA A 121 -6.03 -13.80 -1.58
CA ALA A 121 -5.28 -12.66 -2.04
C ALA A 121 -5.05 -11.66 -0.89
N GLN A 122 -3.92 -10.96 -0.94
CA GLN A 122 -3.59 -9.86 -0.05
C GLN A 122 -3.03 -8.71 -0.87
N GLN A 123 -3.51 -7.50 -0.62
CA GLN A 123 -2.96 -6.28 -1.19
C GLN A 123 -2.56 -5.29 -0.10
N GLN A 124 -1.47 -4.56 -0.32
CA GLN A 124 -1.08 -3.42 0.51
C GLN A 124 -1.03 -2.17 -0.35
N TRP A 125 -1.74 -1.14 0.07
CA TRP A 125 -1.87 0.11 -0.66
C TRP A 125 -1.23 1.22 0.15
N VAL A 126 -0.33 1.96 -0.49
CA VAL A 126 0.32 3.12 0.11
C VAL A 126 0.07 4.30 -0.81
N SER A 127 -0.49 5.36 -0.26
CA SER A 127 -0.66 6.62 -0.97
C SER A 127 0.04 7.72 -0.19
N TYR A 128 0.82 8.54 -0.89
CA TYR A 128 1.37 9.78 -0.34
C TYR A 128 1.01 10.94 -1.28
N MET A 129 0.39 11.96 -0.72
CA MET A 129 -0.19 13.07 -1.46
C MET A 129 0.35 14.40 -0.96
N THR A 130 0.63 15.29 -1.92
CA THR A 130 0.96 16.70 -1.71
C THR A 130 0.17 17.59 -2.65
N PRO A 131 0.18 18.93 -2.54
CA PRO A 131 -0.50 19.78 -3.51
C PRO A 131 0.03 19.61 -4.94
N LYS A 132 1.28 19.13 -5.10
CA LYS A 132 1.98 19.06 -6.39
C LYS A 132 2.10 17.65 -6.96
N ARG A 133 1.98 16.63 -6.12
CA ARG A 133 2.24 15.24 -6.50
C ARG A 133 1.41 14.27 -5.68
N THR A 134 1.01 13.18 -6.31
CA THR A 134 0.48 11.97 -5.69
C THR A 134 1.35 10.80 -6.13
N VAL A 135 1.81 10.00 -5.18
CA VAL A 135 2.53 8.75 -5.44
C VAL A 135 1.79 7.62 -4.75
N VAL A 136 1.50 6.57 -5.51
CA VAL A 136 0.77 5.40 -5.02
C VAL A 136 1.54 4.15 -5.37
N ALA A 137 1.68 3.25 -4.39
CA ALA A 137 2.19 1.91 -4.60
C ALA A 137 1.16 0.88 -4.13
N ILE A 138 0.93 -0.14 -4.94
CA ILE A 138 0.11 -1.30 -4.60
C ILE A 138 0.98 -2.54 -4.71
N THR A 139 1.08 -3.30 -3.62
CA THR A 139 1.73 -4.62 -3.61
C THR A 139 0.64 -5.68 -3.49
N GLU A 140 0.71 -6.74 -4.28
CA GLU A 140 -0.27 -7.83 -4.28
C GLU A 140 0.40 -9.19 -4.19
N THR A 141 -0.16 -10.07 -3.38
CA THR A 141 0.10 -11.51 -3.42
C THR A 141 -1.20 -12.23 -3.71
N SER A 142 -1.23 -13.01 -4.79
CA SER A 142 -2.39 -13.83 -5.16
C SER A 142 -1.96 -14.93 -6.12
N LYS A 143 -2.90 -15.80 -6.52
CA LYS A 143 -2.67 -16.68 -7.67
C LYS A 143 -2.68 -15.86 -8.96
N PRO A 144 -1.91 -16.25 -10.00
CA PRO A 144 -1.88 -15.51 -11.25
C PRO A 144 -3.27 -15.43 -11.88
N SER A 145 -3.57 -14.28 -12.47
CA SER A 145 -4.78 -14.04 -13.25
C SER A 145 -4.44 -13.84 -14.72
N LYS A 146 -5.45 -13.94 -15.60
CA LYS A 146 -5.29 -13.64 -17.04
C LYS A 146 -4.60 -12.29 -17.30
N LYS A 147 -4.92 -11.28 -16.50
CA LYS A 147 -4.38 -9.92 -16.65
C LYS A 147 -2.90 -9.88 -16.32
N LEU A 148 -2.49 -10.51 -15.22
CA LEU A 148 -1.09 -10.58 -14.79
C LEU A 148 -0.26 -11.41 -15.76
N CYS A 149 -0.82 -12.50 -16.26
CA CYS A 149 -0.26 -13.33 -17.31
C CYS A 149 0.03 -12.60 -18.64
N ALA A 150 -0.68 -11.49 -18.90
CA ALA A 150 -0.49 -10.69 -20.10
C ALA A 150 0.55 -9.57 -19.90
N ASP A 151 1.03 -9.36 -18.68
CA ASP A 151 2.04 -8.36 -18.35
C ASP A 151 3.43 -8.81 -18.81
N ASP A 152 4.18 -7.92 -19.46
CA ASP A 152 5.48 -8.27 -20.04
C ASP A 152 6.52 -8.62 -18.96
N SER A 153 6.46 -8.01 -17.77
CA SER A 153 7.34 -8.39 -16.65
C SER A 153 7.05 -9.81 -16.16
N TYR A 154 5.79 -10.23 -16.15
CA TYR A 154 5.42 -11.61 -15.81
C TYR A 154 5.97 -12.63 -16.81
N ARG A 155 6.07 -12.23 -18.06
CA ARG A 155 6.62 -13.07 -19.13
C ARG A 155 8.14 -13.21 -19.05
N LEU A 156 8.82 -12.26 -18.40
CA LEU A 156 10.23 -12.37 -18.03
C LEU A 156 10.43 -13.21 -16.76
N HIS A 157 9.53 -13.06 -15.80
CA HIS A 157 9.61 -13.72 -14.49
C HIS A 157 8.25 -14.29 -14.11
N HIS A 158 8.03 -15.60 -14.34
CA HIS A 158 6.75 -16.30 -14.12
C HIS A 158 6.27 -16.38 -12.65
N SER A 159 6.81 -15.53 -11.79
CA SER A 159 6.54 -15.47 -10.36
C SER A 159 6.28 -14.05 -9.85
N PHE A 160 6.38 -13.02 -10.69
CA PHE A 160 5.98 -11.65 -10.35
C PHE A 160 5.62 -10.82 -11.59
N ALA A 161 4.90 -9.72 -11.41
CA ALA A 161 4.53 -8.78 -12.47
C ALA A 161 4.60 -7.35 -11.94
N THR A 162 4.99 -6.38 -12.76
CA THR A 162 5.06 -4.98 -12.34
C THR A 162 4.55 -4.04 -13.41
N GLY A 163 3.84 -2.99 -13.00
CA GLY A 163 3.34 -1.97 -13.90
C GLY A 163 3.49 -0.57 -13.32
N PHE A 164 3.73 0.41 -14.20
CA PHE A 164 3.76 1.82 -13.87
C PHE A 164 2.72 2.59 -14.70
N ALA A 165 1.95 3.44 -14.02
CA ALA A 165 1.16 4.51 -14.61
C ALA A 165 1.63 5.84 -13.99
N PRO A 166 1.33 7.02 -14.60
CA PRO A 166 1.95 8.30 -14.25
C PRO A 166 2.02 8.69 -12.76
N HIS A 167 1.19 8.10 -11.90
CA HIS A 167 1.17 8.33 -10.45
C HIS A 167 1.01 7.04 -9.61
N HIS A 168 1.24 5.88 -10.21
CA HIS A 168 0.90 4.60 -9.61
C HIS A 168 1.89 3.51 -10.02
N PHE A 169 2.32 2.70 -9.07
CA PHE A 169 3.13 1.53 -9.32
C PHE A 169 2.49 0.30 -8.67
N ASN A 170 2.28 -0.75 -9.45
CA ASN A 170 1.77 -2.02 -8.97
C ASN A 170 2.84 -3.10 -9.08
N VAL A 171 3.00 -3.88 -8.02
CA VAL A 171 3.80 -5.10 -8.01
C VAL A 171 2.92 -6.24 -7.54
N TRP A 172 2.97 -7.34 -8.27
CA TRP A 172 2.29 -8.58 -7.93
C TRP A 172 3.33 -9.69 -7.82
N VAL A 173 3.15 -10.60 -6.86
CA VAL A 173 3.96 -11.81 -6.70
C VAL A 173 3.04 -13.02 -6.57
N ASP A 174 3.44 -14.12 -7.20
CA ASP A 174 2.75 -15.40 -7.06
C ASP A 174 2.79 -15.86 -5.61
N ALA A 175 1.64 -16.22 -5.05
CA ALA A 175 1.51 -16.76 -3.70
C ALA A 175 2.41 -17.98 -3.39
N THR A 176 2.88 -18.69 -4.41
CA THR A 176 3.79 -19.84 -4.28
C THR A 176 5.28 -19.44 -4.28
N SER A 177 5.63 -18.24 -4.74
CA SER A 177 7.02 -17.80 -4.90
C SER A 177 7.52 -16.99 -3.69
N SER A 178 7.86 -17.68 -2.60
CA SER A 178 8.39 -17.02 -1.40
C SER A 178 9.69 -16.24 -1.63
N ALA A 179 10.45 -16.59 -2.68
CA ALA A 179 11.69 -15.89 -3.06
C ALA A 179 11.47 -14.42 -3.42
N ASN A 180 10.26 -14.07 -3.89
CA ASN A 180 9.94 -12.73 -4.35
C ASN A 180 9.22 -11.86 -3.32
N ASN A 181 9.01 -12.36 -2.09
CA ASN A 181 8.33 -11.61 -1.04
C ASN A 181 9.03 -10.27 -0.71
N GLU A 182 10.34 -10.20 -0.94
CA GLU A 182 11.12 -8.96 -0.81
C GLU A 182 10.64 -7.85 -1.76
N LEU A 183 10.07 -8.19 -2.92
CA LEU A 183 9.51 -7.22 -3.87
C LEU A 183 8.24 -6.55 -3.33
N LEU A 184 7.53 -7.20 -2.41
CA LEU A 184 6.30 -6.67 -1.83
C LEU A 184 6.55 -5.75 -0.63
N LYS A 185 7.81 -5.60 -0.20
CA LYS A 185 8.16 -4.75 0.94
C LYS A 185 7.90 -3.29 0.62
N VAL A 186 7.00 -2.72 1.41
CA VAL A 186 6.71 -1.30 1.41
C VAL A 186 7.68 -0.58 2.34
N ASN A 187 8.18 0.57 1.89
CA ASN A 187 8.93 1.54 2.69
C ASN A 187 8.09 2.81 2.90
N ILE A 188 7.83 3.18 4.15
CA ILE A 188 7.15 4.43 4.51
C ILE A 188 8.03 5.38 5.33
N GLU A 189 9.34 5.15 5.42
CA GLU A 189 10.22 6.04 6.20
C GLU A 189 10.16 7.49 5.71
N CYS A 190 10.05 7.68 4.39
CA CYS A 190 9.93 8.98 3.76
C CYS A 190 8.73 9.81 4.26
N VAL A 191 7.64 9.20 4.77
CA VAL A 191 6.42 9.93 5.20
C VAL A 191 6.63 10.79 6.45
N THR A 192 7.65 10.47 7.25
CA THR A 192 8.02 11.23 8.45
C THR A 192 9.09 12.28 8.21
N THR A 193 9.68 12.31 7.01
CA THR A 193 10.78 13.22 6.68
C THR A 193 10.27 14.57 6.19
N PHE A 194 11.12 15.60 6.28
CA PHE A 194 10.82 16.89 5.69
C PHE A 194 10.78 16.86 4.16
N ALA A 195 11.45 15.91 3.48
CA ALA A 195 11.35 15.78 2.03
C ALA A 195 10.04 15.10 1.57
N GLY A 196 9.48 14.23 2.40
CA GLY A 196 8.37 13.37 2.04
C GLY A 196 8.76 12.30 1.01
N CYS A 197 7.81 11.46 0.60
CA CYS A 197 8.03 10.50 -0.49
C CYS A 197 7.93 11.25 -1.83
N ALA A 198 9.01 11.21 -2.62
CA ALA A 198 9.16 11.96 -3.86
C ALA A 198 8.75 11.16 -5.09
N ALA A 199 8.99 9.85 -5.08
CA ALA A 199 8.69 8.94 -6.17
C ALA A 199 8.15 7.60 -5.64
N VAL A 200 7.63 6.78 -6.55
CA VAL A 200 7.22 5.39 -6.23
C VAL A 200 8.41 4.52 -5.80
N SER A 201 9.63 4.85 -6.25
CA SER A 201 10.87 4.18 -5.83
C SER A 201 11.17 4.36 -4.34
N ASP A 202 10.69 5.43 -3.71
CA ASP A 202 10.82 5.61 -2.26
C ASP A 202 9.89 4.67 -1.48
N LEU A 203 8.76 4.28 -2.09
CA LEU A 203 7.73 3.44 -1.46
C LEU A 203 7.97 1.95 -1.63
N VAL A 204 8.54 1.53 -2.77
CA VAL A 204 8.76 0.11 -3.11
C VAL A 204 10.10 -0.04 -3.84
N PRO A 205 11.23 0.24 -3.16
CA PRO A 205 12.54 0.35 -3.81
C PRO A 205 12.97 -0.94 -4.51
N SER A 206 12.78 -2.10 -3.87
CA SER A 206 13.16 -3.39 -4.44
C SER A 206 12.38 -3.71 -5.72
N ALA A 207 11.06 -3.56 -5.72
CA ALA A 207 10.26 -3.78 -6.92
C ALA A 207 10.57 -2.76 -8.03
N TRP A 208 10.88 -1.52 -7.67
CA TRP A 208 11.27 -0.50 -8.65
C TRP A 208 12.56 -0.85 -9.39
N THR A 209 13.58 -1.33 -8.67
CA THR A 209 14.83 -1.78 -9.30
C THR A 209 14.62 -2.94 -10.28
N HIS A 210 13.75 -3.90 -9.93
CA HIS A 210 13.40 -4.99 -10.84
C HIS A 210 12.64 -4.49 -12.08
N TYR A 211 11.68 -3.58 -11.89
CA TYR A 211 10.96 -2.96 -13.00
C TYR A 211 11.92 -2.24 -13.96
N GLU A 212 12.87 -1.45 -13.47
CA GLU A 212 13.85 -0.76 -14.33
C GLU A 212 14.71 -1.74 -15.14
N ALA A 213 15.13 -2.85 -14.54
CA ALA A 213 15.88 -3.89 -15.22
C ALA A 213 15.03 -4.61 -16.30
N ASP A 214 13.76 -4.88 -16.00
CA ASP A 214 12.82 -5.46 -16.96
C ASP A 214 12.60 -4.53 -18.14
N GLN A 215 12.40 -3.23 -17.91
CA GLN A 215 12.21 -2.24 -18.99
C GLN A 215 13.43 -2.18 -19.92
N GLN A 216 14.65 -2.24 -19.38
CA GLN A 216 15.87 -2.31 -20.18
C GLN A 216 15.92 -3.57 -21.03
N THR A 217 15.54 -4.71 -20.46
CA THR A 217 15.49 -6.00 -21.15
C THR A 217 14.46 -5.98 -22.27
N LEU A 218 13.23 -5.52 -21.99
CA LEU A 218 12.14 -5.41 -22.97
C LEU A 218 12.49 -4.47 -24.12
N ALA A 219 13.19 -3.37 -23.86
CA ALA A 219 13.65 -2.45 -24.92
C ALA A 219 14.71 -3.08 -25.84
N SER A 220 15.43 -4.11 -25.36
CA SER A 220 16.53 -4.75 -26.08
C SER A 220 16.15 -6.03 -26.83
N GLN A 221 14.96 -6.59 -26.61
CA GLN A 221 14.50 -7.84 -27.23
C GLN A 221 13.34 -7.60 -28.23
N PRO A 222 13.33 -8.28 -29.41
CA PRO A 222 12.17 -8.25 -30.29
C PRO A 222 10.96 -8.92 -29.62
N GLN A 223 9.78 -8.29 -29.70
CA GLN A 223 8.52 -8.81 -29.15
C GLN A 223 8.23 -10.22 -29.70
N GLY A 224 8.16 -11.23 -28.82
CA GLY A 224 7.62 -12.56 -29.20
C GLY A 224 8.26 -13.81 -28.58
N LEU A 225 9.31 -13.71 -27.76
CA LEU A 225 10.09 -14.87 -27.30
C LEU A 225 9.77 -15.37 -25.87
N TYR A 226 8.64 -14.99 -25.30
CA TYR A 226 8.34 -15.38 -23.91
C TYR A 226 7.40 -16.58 -23.85
N ASP A 227 7.84 -17.60 -23.10
CA ASP A 227 7.04 -18.76 -22.73
C ASP A 227 5.76 -18.30 -21.98
N THR A 228 4.64 -18.94 -22.28
CA THR A 228 3.34 -18.65 -21.65
C THR A 228 2.67 -19.92 -21.15
N SER A 229 3.43 -21.02 -21.04
CA SER A 229 2.99 -22.34 -20.59
C SER A 229 2.17 -22.27 -19.29
N ASP A 230 2.65 -21.52 -18.29
CA ASP A 230 1.97 -21.34 -16.98
C ASP A 230 0.62 -20.60 -17.05
N CYS A 231 0.34 -19.89 -18.15
CA CYS A 231 -0.88 -19.13 -18.37
C CYS A 231 -1.88 -19.81 -19.32
N GLN A 232 -1.56 -20.99 -19.85
CA GLN A 232 -2.38 -21.67 -20.87
C GLN A 232 -3.74 -22.13 -20.32
N GLY A 233 -3.83 -22.51 -19.05
CA GLY A 233 -5.10 -22.90 -18.39
C GLY A 233 -6.01 -21.74 -18.03
N LEU A 234 -5.48 -20.52 -18.02
CA LEU A 234 -6.24 -19.30 -17.72
C LEU A 234 -6.80 -18.66 -18.99
N ARG A 235 -6.46 -19.08 -20.21
CA ARG A 235 -7.02 -18.53 -21.47
C ARG A 235 -8.38 -19.16 -21.84
N ARG A 236 -9.43 -18.92 -21.05
CA ARG A 236 -10.84 -19.08 -21.49
C ARG A 236 -11.70 -17.99 -20.90
#